data_AF-A0A9Q3DBW4-F1
#
_entry.id   AF-A0A9Q3DBW4-F1
#
_cell.length_a   1.000
_cell.length_b   1.000
_cell.length_c   1.000
_cell.angle_alpha   90.00
_cell.angle_beta   90.00
_cell.angle_gamma   90.00
#
_symmetry.space_group_name_H-M   'P 1'
#
loop_
_entity.id
_entity.type
_entity.pdbx_description
1 polymer ?
#
loop_
_entity_poly.entity_id
_entity_poly.type
_entity_poly.pdbx_seq_one_letter_code
_entity_poly.pdbx_strand_id
1 'polypeptide(L)'
;MKNEEKSPEKDSLISEQLIVAKFNQELTKKIKGKLIDLLYKYKSAFATDKEPLGYIIGNEVEIILNVEKPYPPLLRIPAYPDSPRAREVLEVHIKALMDLGVLRKLGHN
;
A
#
# COMPACT_ATOMS: atom_id res chain seq x y z
N MET A 1 -27.93 23.75 -8.23
CA MET A 1 -27.22 23.69 -6.94
C MET A 1 -27.19 22.23 -6.52
N LYS A 2 -26.04 21.56 -6.57
CA LYS A 2 -25.92 20.17 -6.12
C LYS A 2 -25.72 20.21 -4.61
N ASN A 3 -26.60 19.54 -3.88
CA ASN A 3 -26.59 19.45 -2.43
C ASN A 3 -25.23 18.93 -1.96
N GLU A 4 -24.58 19.66 -1.04
CA GLU A 4 -23.43 19.17 -0.28
C GLU A 4 -23.97 18.11 0.68
N GLU A 5 -24.03 16.86 0.21
CA GLU A 5 -24.30 15.72 1.08
C GLU A 5 -23.19 15.67 2.14
N LYS A 6 -23.57 15.93 3.40
CA LYS A 6 -22.74 15.59 4.57
C LYS A 6 -22.55 14.08 4.56
N SER A 7 -21.47 13.63 3.93
CA SER A 7 -21.06 12.24 4.00
C SER A 7 -20.39 12.01 5.37
N PRO A 8 -20.88 11.07 6.19
CA PRO A 8 -20.26 10.72 7.46
C PRO A 8 -18.80 10.27 7.30
N GLU A 9 -18.43 9.74 6.13
CA GLU A 9 -17.06 9.35 5.81
C GLU A 9 -16.09 10.54 5.69
N LYS A 10 -16.59 11.70 5.25
CA LYS A 10 -15.78 12.91 5.13
C LYS A 10 -15.45 13.48 6.50
N ASP A 11 -16.40 13.40 7.43
CA ASP A 11 -16.20 13.82 8.82
C ASP A 11 -15.19 12.89 9.53
N SER A 12 -15.28 11.58 9.30
CA SER A 12 -14.27 10.60 9.77
C SER A 12 -12.88 10.89 9.19
N LEU A 13 -12.76 11.21 7.89
CA LEU A 13 -11.48 11.61 7.28
C LEU A 13 -10.87 12.84 7.96
N ILE A 14 -11.69 13.83 8.31
CA ILE A 14 -11.23 15.02 9.02
C ILE A 14 -10.74 14.66 10.44
N SER A 15 -11.50 13.83 11.17
CA SER A 15 -11.20 13.49 12.57
C SER A 15 -10.12 12.43 12.75
N GLU A 16 -9.86 11.57 11.77
CA GLU A 16 -8.89 10.48 11.92
C GLU A 16 -7.59 10.81 11.19
N GLN A 17 -7.67 11.26 9.94
CA GLN A 17 -6.50 11.41 9.08
C GLN A 17 -5.97 12.86 9.08
N LEU A 18 -6.86 13.85 8.96
CA LEU A 18 -6.44 15.25 8.82
C LEU A 18 -6.13 15.94 10.15
N ILE A 19 -6.36 15.31 11.31
CA ILE A 19 -5.94 15.86 12.60
C ILE A 19 -4.42 15.97 12.68
N VAL A 20 -3.71 14.96 12.19
CA VAL A 20 -2.23 14.93 12.23
C VAL A 20 -1.63 15.77 11.08
N ALA A 21 -2.46 16.14 10.09
CA ALA A 21 -2.02 16.89 8.92
C ALA A 21 -1.66 18.34 9.28
N LYS A 22 -0.49 18.78 8.81
CA LYS A 22 -0.03 20.17 8.95
C LYS A 22 -0.50 20.98 7.76
N PHE A 23 -1.49 21.84 7.97
CA PHE A 23 -1.92 22.82 6.98
C PHE A 23 -1.14 24.13 7.15
N ASN A 24 -0.89 24.84 6.05
CA ASN A 24 -0.35 26.19 6.12
C ASN A 24 -1.30 27.10 6.92
N GLN A 25 -0.74 27.91 7.84
CA GLN A 25 -1.49 28.83 8.70
C GLN A 25 -2.17 29.98 7.92
N GLU A 26 -1.69 30.29 6.73
CA GLU A 26 -2.24 31.34 5.86
C GLU A 26 -3.53 30.92 5.12
N LEU A 27 -3.92 29.64 5.21
CA LEU A 27 -5.11 29.12 4.55
C LEU A 27 -6.38 29.68 5.19
N THR A 28 -7.14 30.46 4.40
CA THR A 28 -8.48 30.90 4.80
C THR A 28 -9.42 29.70 4.94
N LYS A 29 -10.39 29.77 5.87
CA LYS A 29 -11.41 28.72 6.11
C LYS A 29 -12.10 28.23 4.83
N LYS A 30 -12.42 29.14 3.89
CA LYS A 30 -13.03 28.79 2.60
C LYS A 30 -12.12 27.95 1.71
N ILE A 31 -10.83 28.25 1.66
CA ILE A 31 -9.86 27.53 0.82
C ILE A 31 -9.57 26.16 1.45
N LYS A 32 -9.44 26.11 2.78
CA LYS A 32 -9.30 24.85 3.52
C LYS A 32 -10.47 23.91 3.26
N GLY A 33 -11.70 24.42 3.26
CA GLY A 33 -12.89 23.62 2.90
C GLY A 33 -12.77 22.99 1.51
N LYS A 34 -12.48 23.82 0.49
CA LYS A 34 -12.26 23.33 -0.89
C LYS A 34 -11.15 22.29 -1.01
N LEU A 35 -10.07 22.46 -0.25
CA LEU A 35 -8.96 21.49 -0.23
C LEU A 35 -9.42 20.14 0.35
N ILE A 36 -10.15 20.15 1.47
CA ILE A 36 -10.71 18.93 2.06
C ILE A 36 -11.68 18.25 1.09
N ASP A 37 -12.51 19.02 0.39
CA ASP A 37 -13.40 18.48 -0.65
C ASP A 37 -12.62 17.75 -1.74
N LEU A 38 -11.50 18.32 -2.17
CA LEU A 38 -10.66 17.76 -3.22
C LEU A 38 -9.93 16.49 -2.73
N LEU A 39 -9.39 16.52 -1.52
CA LEU A 39 -8.76 15.36 -0.90
C LEU A 39 -9.76 14.21 -0.72
N TYR A 40 -10.97 14.51 -0.25
CA TYR A 40 -12.03 13.51 -0.11
C TYR A 40 -12.45 12.95 -1.47
N LYS A 41 -12.61 13.81 -2.48
CA LYS A 41 -12.98 13.40 -3.86
C LYS A 41 -11.98 12.41 -4.45
N TYR A 42 -10.68 12.61 -4.20
CA TYR A 42 -9.61 11.77 -4.73
C TYR A 42 -8.99 10.84 -3.67
N LYS A 43 -9.71 10.51 -2.60
CA LYS A 43 -9.17 9.73 -1.46
C LYS A 43 -8.54 8.40 -1.87
N SER A 44 -9.08 7.74 -2.89
CA SER A 44 -8.57 6.46 -3.41
C SER A 44 -7.26 6.56 -4.20
N ALA A 45 -6.83 7.78 -4.56
CA ALA A 45 -5.55 7.99 -5.24
C ALA A 45 -4.37 8.07 -4.25
N PHE A 46 -4.64 8.18 -2.95
CA PHE A 46 -3.63 8.26 -1.91
C PHE A 46 -3.49 6.91 -1.20
N ALA A 47 -2.25 6.54 -0.89
CA ALA A 47 -1.97 5.39 -0.04
C ALA A 47 -2.46 5.66 1.39
N THR A 48 -3.02 4.65 2.03
CA THR A 48 -3.44 4.70 3.44
C THR A 48 -2.77 3.58 4.23
N ASP A 49 -2.83 3.63 5.56
CA ASP A 49 -2.27 2.55 6.41
C ASP A 49 -2.95 1.20 6.15
N LYS A 50 -4.21 1.21 5.70
CA LYS A 50 -4.99 0.01 5.37
C LYS A 50 -4.75 -0.46 3.94
N GLU A 51 -4.57 0.47 3.02
CA GLU A 51 -4.33 0.22 1.59
C GLU A 51 -3.07 0.97 1.15
N PRO A 52 -1.87 0.47 1.53
CA PRO A 52 -0.61 1.18 1.28
C PRO A 52 -0.13 1.03 -0.17
N LEU A 53 -0.67 0.06 -0.90
CA LEU A 53 -0.25 -0.29 -2.26
C LEU A 53 -1.45 -0.25 -3.21
N GLY A 54 -1.24 0.32 -4.39
CA GLY A 54 -2.18 0.21 -5.49
C GLY A 54 -2.04 -1.13 -6.22
N TYR A 55 -3.14 -1.66 -6.73
CA TYR A 55 -3.15 -2.83 -7.59
C TYR A 55 -3.69 -2.42 -8.97
N ILE A 56 -2.96 -2.78 -10.03
CA ILE A 56 -3.39 -2.54 -11.41
C ILE A 56 -3.89 -3.86 -11.99
N ILE A 57 -5.20 -3.94 -12.21
CA ILE A 57 -5.85 -5.10 -12.83
C ILE A 57 -5.42 -5.19 -14.30
N GLY A 58 -5.04 -6.38 -14.77
CA GLY A 58 -4.76 -6.64 -16.20
C GLY A 58 -3.31 -6.41 -16.64
N ASN A 59 -2.39 -6.19 -15.70
CA ASN A 59 -0.94 -6.11 -15.96
C ASN A 59 -0.21 -7.31 -15.37
N GLU A 60 -0.77 -8.51 -15.50
CA GLU A 60 -0.09 -9.75 -15.14
C GLU A 60 1.11 -9.98 -16.07
N VAL A 61 2.28 -10.21 -15.50
CA VAL A 61 3.51 -10.44 -16.26
C VAL A 61 3.74 -11.94 -16.40
N GLU A 62 3.71 -12.44 -17.63
CA GLU A 62 4.17 -13.79 -17.95
C GLU A 62 5.67 -13.76 -18.23
N ILE A 63 6.45 -14.48 -17.41
CA ILE A 63 7.90 -14.61 -17.57
C ILE A 63 8.19 -15.94 -18.26
N ILE A 64 8.54 -15.89 -19.54
CA ILE A 64 8.91 -17.07 -20.34
C ILE A 64 10.43 -17.28 -20.27
N LEU A 65 10.86 -18.48 -19.93
CA LEU A 65 12.28 -18.83 -19.90
C LEU A 65 12.75 -19.23 -21.31
N ASN A 66 13.94 -18.77 -21.69
CA ASN A 66 14.59 -19.15 -22.96
C ASN A 66 15.16 -20.58 -22.96
N VAL A 67 14.85 -21.38 -21.94
CA VAL A 67 15.38 -22.73 -21.75
C VAL A 67 14.24 -23.70 -21.43
N GLU A 68 14.33 -24.91 -21.98
CA GLU A 68 13.38 -25.98 -21.73
C GLU A 68 13.81 -26.83 -20.52
N LYS A 69 12.88 -27.63 -19.98
CA LYS A 69 13.19 -28.53 -18.85
C LYS A 69 14.22 -29.60 -19.30
N PRO A 70 15.12 -30.04 -18.40
CA PRO A 70 15.22 -29.69 -16.98
C PRO A 70 15.89 -28.32 -16.76
N TYR A 71 15.31 -27.51 -15.88
CA TYR A 71 15.86 -26.19 -15.55
C TYR A 71 17.25 -26.30 -14.90
N PRO A 72 18.14 -25.30 -15.08
CA PRO A 72 19.49 -25.32 -14.51
C PRO A 72 19.48 -25.57 -12.98
N PRO A 73 20.40 -26.40 -12.45
CA PRO A 73 20.52 -26.66 -11.01
C PRO A 73 20.81 -25.41 -10.16
N LEU A 74 21.31 -24.35 -10.78
CA LEU A 74 21.73 -23.07 -10.17
C LEU A 74 20.61 -22.31 -9.45
N LEU A 75 19.35 -22.74 -9.58
CA LEU A 75 18.22 -22.11 -8.87
C LEU A 75 18.07 -22.55 -7.41
N ARG A 76 18.82 -23.54 -6.95
CA ARG A 76 18.79 -24.03 -5.56
C ARG A 76 19.99 -23.53 -4.75
N ILE A 77 20.08 -22.21 -4.59
CA ILE A 77 21.08 -21.60 -3.70
C ILE A 77 20.45 -21.50 -2.31
N PRO A 78 21.11 -21.97 -1.23
CA PRO A 78 20.60 -21.76 0.12
C PRO A 78 20.57 -20.26 0.41
N ALA A 79 19.58 -19.82 1.20
CA ALA A 79 19.55 -18.45 1.66
C ALA A 79 20.86 -18.11 2.40
N TYR A 80 21.40 -16.92 2.13
CA TYR A 80 22.59 -16.45 2.82
C TYR A 80 22.29 -16.32 4.34
N PRO A 81 23.23 -16.66 5.23
CA PRO A 81 22.99 -16.53 6.66
C PRO A 81 22.86 -15.07 7.08
N ASP A 82 21.75 -14.74 7.73
CA ASP A 82 21.50 -13.42 8.31
C ASP A 82 21.78 -13.40 9.81
N SER A 83 22.15 -12.21 10.31
CA SER A 83 22.27 -12.00 11.76
C SER A 83 20.90 -12.12 12.47
N PRO A 84 20.84 -12.56 13.74
CA PRO A 84 19.57 -12.69 14.46
C PRO A 84 18.74 -11.41 14.45
N ARG A 85 19.40 -10.26 14.65
CA ARG A 85 18.76 -8.95 14.62
C ARG A 85 18.18 -8.60 13.25
N ALA A 86 18.90 -8.91 12.17
CA ALA A 86 18.40 -8.66 10.82
C ALA A 86 17.15 -9.52 10.54
N ARG A 87 17.18 -10.78 10.98
CA ARG A 87 16.07 -11.72 10.80
C ARG A 87 14.79 -11.24 11.48
N GLU A 88 14.87 -10.76 12.72
CA GLU A 88 13.72 -10.23 13.46
C GLU A 88 13.06 -9.03 12.74
N VAL A 89 13.87 -8.10 12.22
CA VAL A 89 13.36 -6.93 11.50
C VAL A 89 12.72 -7.35 10.17
N LEU A 90 13.38 -8.25 9.43
CA LEU A 90 12.86 -8.76 8.16
C LEU A 90 11.54 -9.51 8.33
N GLU A 91 11.39 -10.28 9.42
CA GLU A 91 10.18 -11.05 9.69
C GLU A 91 8.94 -10.16 9.83
N VAL A 92 9.07 -8.98 10.45
CA VAL A 92 7.98 -8.00 10.54
C VAL A 92 7.52 -7.55 9.15
N HIS A 93 8.47 -7.23 8.27
CA HIS A 93 8.17 -6.75 6.92
C HIS A 93 7.63 -7.87 6.01
N ILE A 94 8.20 -9.07 6.10
CA ILE A 94 7.72 -10.24 5.35
C ILE A 94 6.27 -10.54 5.72
N LYS A 95 5.94 -10.52 7.03
CA LYS A 95 4.58 -10.74 7.50
C LYS A 95 3.62 -9.68 6.96
N ALA A 96 4.00 -8.40 7.01
CA ALA A 96 3.18 -7.32 6.43
C ALA A 96 2.92 -7.53 4.94
N LEU A 97 3.93 -7.94 4.17
CA LEU A 97 3.77 -8.23 2.73
C LEU A 97 2.92 -9.47 2.46
N MET A 98 2.92 -10.46 3.36
CA MET A 98 2.02 -11.61 3.28
C MET A 98 0.58 -11.22 3.57
N ASP A 99 0.35 -10.40 4.60
CA ASP A 99 -0.99 -9.90 4.97
C ASP A 99 -1.59 -9.03 3.85
N LEU A 100 -0.75 -8.28 3.12
CA LEU A 100 -1.13 -7.51 1.93
C LEU A 100 -1.31 -8.37 0.66
N GLY A 101 -1.05 -9.68 0.72
CA GLY A 101 -1.16 -10.58 -0.43
C GLY A 101 -0.09 -10.40 -1.51
N VAL A 102 0.95 -9.60 -1.24
CA VAL A 102 2.10 -9.38 -2.14
C VAL A 102 3.00 -10.61 -2.16
N LEU A 103 3.25 -11.20 -0.98
CA LEU A 103 3.98 -12.45 -0.82
C LEU A 103 3.02 -13.58 -0.50
N ARG A 104 3.30 -14.77 -1.03
CA ARG A 104 2.58 -16.00 -0.70
C ARG A 104 3.52 -17.18 -0.53
N LYS A 105 3.19 -18.09 0.39
CA LYS A 105 3.92 -19.34 0.56
C LYS A 105 3.72 -20.24 -0.67
N LEU A 106 4.80 -20.77 -1.22
CA LEU A 106 4.81 -21.73 -2.32
C LEU A 106 5.54 -23.01 -1.85
N GLY A 107 5.02 -24.20 -2.19
CA GLY A 107 5.56 -25.49 -1.74
C GLY A 107 4.74 -26.15 -0.62
N HIS A 108 5.04 -27.43 -0.34
CA HIS A 108 4.25 -28.23 0.61
C HIS A 108 4.50 -27.82 2.07
N ASN A 109 3.42 -27.92 2.85
CA ASN A 109 3.41 -27.81 4.32
C ASN A 109 4.23 -28.91 4.97
#